data_AF-A0A0V0T080-F1
#
_entry.id   AF-A0A0V0T080-F1
#
_cell.length_a   1.000
_cell.length_b   1.000
_cell.length_c   1.000
_cell.angle_alpha   90.00
_cell.angle_beta   90.00
_cell.angle_gamma   90.00
#
_symmetry.space_group_name_H-M   'P 1'
#
loop_
_entity.id
_entity.type
_entity.pdbx_description
1 polymer ?
#
loop_
_entity_poly.entity_id
_entity_poly.type
_entity_poly.pdbx_seq_one_letter_code
_entity_poly.pdbx_strand_id
1 'polypeptide(L)'
;MQPVTSKQTAKLFLLDLYQAIVYKAPGQANGKIIEATAPARDWQDGAQALSSDNGHSFATALQHVVGNDNNIKFLAYNNAPPGVANVKTKSNSK
;
A
#
# COMPACT_ATOMS: atom_id res chain seq x y z
N MET A 1 36.39 42.50 -1.29
CA MET A 1 35.79 41.36 -2.04
C MET A 1 35.41 40.29 -1.02
N GLN A 2 34.12 40.01 -0.84
CA GLN A 2 33.67 38.90 0.01
C GLN A 2 33.55 37.63 -0.86
N PRO A 3 33.89 36.43 -0.34
CA PRO A 3 33.68 35.20 -1.09
C PRO A 3 32.20 34.85 -1.07
N VAL A 4 31.60 34.70 -2.26
CA VAL A 4 30.24 34.17 -2.40
C VAL A 4 30.33 32.65 -2.41
N THR A 5 30.15 32.02 -1.25
CA THR A 5 30.06 30.56 -1.20
C THR A 5 28.68 30.14 -1.65
N SER A 6 28.55 29.77 -2.93
CA SER A 6 27.37 29.08 -3.44
C SER A 6 27.28 27.72 -2.76
N LYS A 7 26.40 27.58 -1.77
CA LYS A 7 25.90 26.26 -1.39
C LYS A 7 25.02 25.80 -2.54
N GLN A 8 25.56 24.99 -3.44
CA GLN A 8 24.73 24.14 -4.28
C GLN A 8 23.95 23.22 -3.34
N THR A 9 22.74 23.63 -3.00
CA THR A 9 21.75 22.73 -2.41
C THR A 9 21.53 21.66 -3.46
N ALA A 10 22.09 20.47 -3.25
CA ALA A 10 21.70 19.30 -4.01
C ALA A 10 20.18 19.22 -3.92
N LYS A 11 19.50 19.51 -5.01
CA LYS A 11 18.07 19.23 -5.14
C LYS A 11 18.00 17.72 -5.20
N LEU A 12 17.96 17.11 -4.01
CA LEU A 12 17.67 15.70 -3.83
C LEU A 12 16.36 15.50 -4.57
N PHE A 13 16.40 14.87 -5.75
CA PHE A 13 15.20 14.45 -6.44
C PHE A 13 14.50 13.53 -5.46
N LEU A 14 13.46 14.05 -4.78
CA LEU A 14 12.50 13.24 -4.07
C LEU A 14 11.88 12.38 -5.17
N LEU A 15 12.38 11.15 -5.31
CA LEU A 15 11.59 10.10 -5.91
C LEU A 15 10.41 9.97 -4.96
N ASP A 16 9.25 10.52 -5.33
CA ASP A 16 8.01 10.27 -4.65
C ASP A 16 7.84 8.74 -4.62
N LEU A 17 8.24 8.11 -3.52
CA LEU A 17 8.12 6.68 -3.36
C LEU A 17 6.64 6.41 -3.07
N TYR A 18 5.87 6.12 -4.11
CA TYR A 18 4.45 5.73 -4.03
C TYR A 18 4.24 4.31 -3.46
N GLN A 19 5.13 3.84 -2.59
CA GLN A 19 5.08 2.48 -2.06
C GLN A 19 4.86 2.50 -0.55
N ALA A 20 3.93 1.69 -0.08
CA ALA A 20 3.71 1.43 1.34
C ALA A 20 3.76 -0.08 1.57
N ILE A 21 4.34 -0.49 2.70
CA ILE A 21 4.41 -1.89 3.11
C ILE A 21 3.56 -2.05 4.36
N VAL A 22 2.68 -3.05 4.33
CA VAL A 22 1.78 -3.38 5.45
C VAL A 22 2.05 -4.80 5.91
N TYR A 23 2.19 -4.99 7.23
CA TYR A 23 2.27 -6.29 7.86
C TYR A 23 1.10 -6.46 8.83
N LYS A 24 0.31 -7.54 8.66
CA LYS A 24 -0.78 -7.89 9.59
C LYS A 24 -0.42 -9.17 10.34
N ALA A 25 -0.28 -9.06 11.66
CA ALA A 25 -0.03 -10.22 12.49
C ALA A 25 -1.24 -11.21 12.47
N PRO A 26 -1.01 -12.52 12.66
CA PRO A 26 -2.08 -13.49 12.81
C PRO A 26 -3.07 -13.09 13.91
N GLY A 27 -4.37 -13.18 13.63
CA GLY A 27 -5.43 -12.85 14.60
C GLY A 27 -5.69 -11.36 14.87
N GLN A 28 -4.87 -10.44 14.34
CA GLN A 28 -5.04 -8.99 14.56
C GLN A 28 -5.84 -8.34 13.43
N ALA A 29 -6.77 -7.44 13.74
CA ALA A 29 -7.50 -6.69 12.70
C ALA A 29 -6.67 -5.55 12.09
N ASN A 30 -5.80 -4.95 12.90
CA ASN A 30 -4.89 -3.87 12.50
C ASN A 30 -3.54 -4.45 12.03
N GLY A 31 -2.92 -3.77 11.09
CA GLY A 31 -1.55 -4.04 10.67
C GLY A 31 -0.55 -3.05 11.26
N LYS A 32 0.74 -3.26 11.01
CA LYS A 32 1.78 -2.25 11.09
C LYS A 32 2.10 -1.75 9.68
N ILE A 33 2.44 -0.48 9.53
CA ILE A 33 2.68 0.18 8.24
C ILE A 33 4.05 0.85 8.25
N ILE A 34 4.79 0.70 7.14
CA ILE A 34 5.92 1.57 6.79
C ILE A 34 5.50 2.36 5.56
N GLU A 35 5.54 3.68 5.68
CA GLU A 35 5.35 4.59 4.56
C GLU A 35 6.70 4.90 3.92
N ALA A 36 6.77 5.11 2.61
CA ALA A 36 8.03 5.53 2.00
C ALA A 36 8.24 7.05 2.10
N THR A 37 8.08 7.58 3.31
CA THR A 37 8.38 8.98 3.64
C THR A 37 9.74 9.05 4.34
N ALA A 38 10.46 10.16 4.16
CA ALA A 38 11.74 10.39 4.83
C ALA A 38 11.74 10.13 6.36
N PRO A 39 10.67 10.42 7.13
CA PRO A 39 10.60 10.08 8.56
C PRO A 39 10.19 8.63 8.87
N ALA A 40 9.61 7.88 7.92
CA ALA A 40 9.10 6.54 8.16
C ALA A 40 10.22 5.49 8.06
N ARG A 41 11.06 5.45 9.09
CA ARG A 41 12.10 4.42 9.26
C ARG A 41 11.65 3.23 10.11
N ASP A 42 10.54 3.39 10.85
CA ASP A 42 10.04 2.41 11.81
C ASP A 42 8.62 1.95 11.48
N TRP A 43 8.31 0.70 11.80
CA TRP A 43 6.97 0.13 11.73
C TRP A 43 6.02 0.86 12.69
N GLN A 44 5.06 1.61 12.14
CA GLN A 44 4.01 2.27 12.91
C GLN A 44 2.79 1.37 13.07
N ASP A 45 2.07 1.51 14.18
CA ASP A 45 0.78 0.83 14.34
C ASP A 45 -0.25 1.44 13.38
N GLY A 46 -0.99 0.58 12.67
CA GLY A 46 -2.07 1.01 11.80
C GLY A 46 -3.20 1.61 12.63
N ALA A 47 -3.57 2.85 12.30
CA ALA A 47 -4.56 3.62 13.04
C ALA A 47 -5.94 2.95 13.12
N GLN A 48 -6.28 2.04 12.20
CA GLN A 48 -7.58 1.37 12.05
C GLN A 48 -7.38 -0.06 11.51
N ALA A 49 -8.43 -0.88 11.58
CA ALA A 49 -8.43 -2.21 10.97
C ALA A 49 -8.24 -2.12 9.44
N LEU A 50 -7.53 -3.08 8.84
CA LEU A 50 -7.28 -3.06 7.39
C LEU A 50 -8.54 -3.23 6.52
N SER A 51 -9.63 -3.72 7.10
CA SER A 51 -10.94 -3.82 6.45
C SER A 51 -11.78 -2.54 6.58
N SER A 52 -11.28 -1.50 7.25
CA SER A 52 -11.96 -0.21 7.32
C SER A 52 -11.93 0.46 5.96
N ASP A 53 -13.09 0.91 5.47
CA ASP A 53 -13.22 1.58 4.17
C ASP A 53 -12.40 2.87 4.08
N ASN A 54 -12.11 3.49 5.22
CA ASN A 54 -11.37 4.74 5.32
C ASN A 54 -10.17 4.63 6.29
N GLY A 55 -9.19 5.51 6.08
CA GLY A 55 -8.14 5.78 7.07
C GLY A 55 -6.77 5.22 6.74
N HIS A 56 -6.59 4.45 5.66
CA HIS A 56 -5.28 3.93 5.20
C HIS A 56 -5.20 3.79 3.68
N SER A 57 -3.98 3.83 3.14
CA SER A 57 -3.70 3.67 1.71
C SER A 57 -4.15 2.33 1.11
N PHE A 58 -4.27 1.27 1.92
CA PHE A 58 -4.72 -0.05 1.49
C PHE A 58 -6.18 -0.04 0.97
N ALA A 59 -7.11 0.55 1.73
CA ALA A 59 -8.51 0.63 1.33
C ALA A 59 -8.69 1.56 0.13
N THR A 60 -7.98 2.70 0.12
CA THR A 60 -7.98 3.65 -1.01
C THR A 60 -7.50 2.99 -2.30
N ALA A 61 -6.47 2.15 -2.26
CA ALA A 61 -5.97 1.44 -3.43
C ALA A 61 -7.01 0.48 -4.05
N LEU A 62 -7.95 -0.03 -3.25
CA LEU A 62 -8.98 -0.97 -3.68
C LEU A 62 -10.37 -0.34 -3.83
N GLN A 63 -10.55 0.94 -3.52
CA GLN A 63 -11.88 1.57 -3.37
C GLN A 63 -12.78 1.40 -4.61
N HIS A 64 -12.20 1.51 -5.81
CA HIS A 64 -12.94 1.35 -7.08
C HIS A 64 -13.06 -0.12 -7.51
N VAL A 65 -12.20 -1.01 -6.99
CA VAL A 65 -12.26 -2.46 -7.26
C VAL A 65 -13.44 -3.10 -6.51
N VAL A 66 -13.70 -2.65 -5.28
CA VAL A 66 -14.79 -3.17 -4.44
C VAL A 66 -16.08 -2.34 -4.55
N GLY A 67 -15.98 -1.08 -4.96
CA GLY A 67 -17.11 -0.20 -5.21
C GLY A 67 -17.80 -0.45 -6.55
N ASN A 68 -19.02 0.06 -6.70
CA ASN A 68 -19.76 -0.02 -7.96
C ASN A 68 -19.28 1.06 -8.95
N ASP A 69 -18.15 0.82 -9.59
CA ASP A 69 -17.57 1.70 -10.61
C ASP A 69 -17.59 1.02 -11.99
N ASN A 70 -18.41 1.54 -12.91
CA ASN A 70 -18.60 0.95 -14.24
C ASN A 70 -17.36 1.04 -15.15
N ASN A 71 -16.38 1.89 -14.81
CA ASN A 71 -15.19 2.12 -15.64
C ASN A 71 -13.96 1.39 -15.11
N ILE A 72 -14.01 0.81 -13.91
CA ILE A 72 -12.87 0.12 -13.32
C ILE A 72 -12.56 -1.17 -14.10
N LYS A 73 -11.26 -1.44 -14.27
CA LYS A 73 -10.77 -2.69 -14.86
C LYS A 73 -9.70 -3.26 -13.95
N PHE A 74 -9.92 -4.48 -13.46
CA PHE A 74 -8.96 -5.18 -12.63
C PHE A 74 -8.95 -6.69 -12.95
N LEU A 75 -7.83 -7.34 -12.67
CA LEU A 75 -7.68 -8.79 -12.74
C LEU A 75 -7.36 -9.27 -11.34
N ALA A 76 -8.06 -10.31 -10.88
CA ALA A 76 -7.81 -10.94 -9.58
C ALA A 76 -7.41 -12.39 -9.79
N TYR A 77 -6.41 -12.83 -9.03
CA TYR A 77 -5.95 -14.22 -9.01
C TYR A 77 -6.20 -14.81 -7.62
N ASN A 78 -6.66 -16.06 -7.57
CA ASN A 78 -6.91 -16.75 -6.31
C ASN A 78 -6.74 -18.25 -6.53
N ASN A 79 -6.24 -18.95 -5.52
CA ASN A 79 -6.14 -20.39 -5.50
C ASN A 79 -7.48 -21.11 -5.72
N ALA A 80 -8.55 -20.50 -5.19
CA ALA A 80 -9.92 -20.94 -5.31
C ALA A 80 -10.69 -19.79 -5.97
N PRO A 81 -10.72 -19.73 -7.31
CA PRO A 81 -11.38 -18.63 -8.00
C PRO A 81 -12.88 -18.62 -7.66
N PRO A 82 -13.47 -17.43 -7.42
CA PRO A 82 -14.89 -17.33 -7.16
C PRO A 82 -15.68 -17.81 -8.37
N GLY A 83 -16.78 -18.54 -8.15
CA GLY A 83 -17.69 -18.98 -9.22
C GLY A 83 -17.25 -20.22 -10.01
N VAL A 84 -16.08 -20.81 -9.72
CA VAL A 84 -15.64 -22.07 -10.35
C VAL A 84 -15.48 -23.16 -9.29
N ALA A 85 -16.47 -24.05 -9.20
CA ALA A 85 -16.44 -25.17 -8.27
C ALA A 85 -15.32 -26.17 -8.63
N ASN A 86 -14.74 -26.80 -7.62
CA ASN A 86 -13.77 -27.90 -7.73
C ASN A 86 -12.43 -27.58 -8.42
N VAL A 87 -12.13 -26.31 -8.70
CA VAL A 87 -10.80 -25.88 -9.15
C VAL A 87 -10.04 -25.29 -7.96
N LYS A 88 -8.99 -26.01 -7.54
CA LYS A 88 -7.97 -25.51 -6.61
C LYS A 88 -6.61 -25.63 -7.28
N THR A 89 -5.90 -24.51 -7.39
CA THR A 89 -4.51 -24.54 -7.87
C THR A 89 -3.55 -24.85 -6.70
N LYS A 90 -2.24 -24.76 -6.91
CA LYS A 90 -1.24 -24.88 -5.83
C LYS A 90 -0.76 -23.52 -5.30
N SER A 91 -1.04 -22.43 -6.01
CA SER A 91 -0.62 -21.08 -5.60
C SER A 91 -1.49 -20.58 -4.46
N ASN A 92 -0.90 -20.00 -3.43
CA ASN A 92 -1.60 -19.33 -2.32
C ASN A 92 -1.42 -17.80 -2.34
N SER A 93 -0.67 -17.28 -3.33
CA SER A 93 -0.49 -15.84 -3.54
C SER A 93 -1.72 -15.21 -4.18
N LYS A 94 -2.00 -13.96 -3.81
CA LYS A 94 -3.09 -13.11 -4.32
C LYS A 94 -2.55 -11.73 -4.60
#